data_AF-A0A949DJ93-F1
#
_entry.id   AF-A0A949DJ93-F1
#
_cell.length_a   1.000
_cell.length_b   1.000
_cell.length_c   1.000
_cell.angle_alpha   90.00
_cell.angle_beta   90.00
_cell.angle_gamma   90.00
#
_symmetry.space_group_name_H-M   'P 1'
#
loop_
_entity.id
_entity.type
_entity.pdbx_description
1 polymer ?
#
loop_
_entity_poly.entity_id
_entity_poly.type
_entity_poly.pdbx_seq_one_letter_code
_entity_poly.pdbx_strand_id
1 'polypeptide(L)' 'MKIVATNRKALYNYHILDSFEAGMVLRGSEVKSLRMGKVSLRES' A
#
# COMPACT_ATOMS: atom_id res chain seq x y z
N MET A 1 2.06 -4.16 14.53
CA MET A 1 1.46 -3.72 13.25
C MET A 1 1.99 -4.60 12.13
N LYS A 2 1.11 -5.20 11.32
CA LYS A 2 1.50 -6.07 10.21
C LYS A 2 1.47 -5.24 8.92
N ILE A 3 2.56 -5.20 8.18
CA ILE A 3 2.62 -4.47 6.91
C ILE A 3 1.62 -5.12 5.95
N VAL A 4 0.60 -4.36 5.54
CA VAL A 4 -0.52 -4.88 4.74
C VAL A 4 -0.12 -5.08 3.29
N ALA A 5 0.72 -4.19 2.75
CA ALA A 5 1.33 -4.33 1.44
C ALA A 5 2.54 -3.43 1.28
N THR A 6 3.46 -3.88 0.43
CA THR A 6 4.66 -3.12 0.04
C THR A 6 4.77 -3.15 -1.48
N ASN A 7 4.88 -1.98 -2.12
CA ASN A 7 5.09 -1.92 -3.57
C ASN A 7 6.56 -2.15 -3.91
N ARG A 8 6.96 -3.41 -4.10
CA ARG A 8 8.34 -3.78 -4.47
C ARG A 8 8.75 -3.28 -5.86
N LYS A 9 7.79 -3.06 -6.77
CA LYS A 9 8.05 -2.57 -8.13
C LYS A 9 8.44 -1.09 -8.12
N ALA A 10 7.84 -0.29 -7.24
CA ALA A 10 8.20 1.12 -7.09
C ALA A 10 9.66 1.32 -6.69
N LEU A 11 10.18 0.48 -5.79
CA LEU A 11 11.58 0.47 -5.35
C LEU A 11 12.58 0.10 -6.47
N TYR A 12 12.14 -0.68 -7.46
CA TYR A 12 13.00 -1.10 -8.58
C TYR A 12 12.97 -0.10 -9.74
N ASN A 13 11.79 0.46 -10.02
CA ASN A 13 11.60 1.35 -11.17
C ASN A 13 11.90 2.82 -10.89
N TYR A 14 11.85 3.24 -9.62
CA TYR A 14 11.99 4.64 -9.24
C TYR A 14 13.01 4.79 -8.13
N HIS A 15 13.78 5.88 -8.20
CA HIS A 15 14.62 6.28 -7.08
C HIS A 15 13.78 7.09 -6.10
N ILE A 16 13.45 6.49 -4.96
CA ILE A 16 12.74 7.16 -3.87
C ILE A 16 13.71 8.16 -3.22
N LEU A 17 13.45 9.45 -3.40
CA LEU A 17 14.25 10.52 -2.81
C LEU A 17 13.80 10.83 -1.37
N ASP A 18 12.49 10.76 -1.13
CA ASP A 18 11.91 11.04 0.19
C ASP A 18 10.66 10.20 0.44
N SER A 19 10.40 9.87 1.70
CA SER A 19 9.27 9.03 2.13
C SER A 19 8.32 9.82 3.01
N PHE A 20 7.05 9.90 2.61
CA PHE A 20 6.01 10.60 3.37
C PHE A 20 5.11 9.61 4.09
N GLU A 21 4.81 9.89 5.36
CA GLU A 21 3.80 9.16 6.12
C GLU A 21 2.44 9.86 5.99
N ALA A 22 1.43 9.12 5.53
CA ALA A 22 0.06 9.62 5.41
C ALA A 22 -0.93 8.61 6.00
N GLY A 23 -1.94 9.11 6.70
CA GLY A 23 -3.07 8.32 7.19
C GLY A 23 -4.24 8.43 6.23
N MET A 24 -4.80 7.29 5.79
CA MET A 24 -6.03 7.25 4.99
C MET A 24 -7.18 6.70 5.82
N VAL A 25 -8.30 7.42 5.86
CA VAL A 25 -9.53 6.95 6.52
C VAL A 25 -10.31 6.09 5.53
N LEU A 26 -10.26 4.79 5.74
CA LEU A 26 -10.90 3.80 4.88
C LEU A 26 -12.31 3.47 5.37
N ARG A 27 -13.21 3.14 4.44
CA ARG A 27 -14.55 2.66 4.77
C ARG A 27 -14.53 1.16 5.05
N GLY A 28 -15.49 0.67 5.82
CA GLY A 28 -15.44 -0.68 6.43
C GLY A 28 -15.23 -1.85 5.45
N SER A 29 -15.66 -1.73 4.19
CA SER A 29 -15.41 -2.74 3.14
C SER A 29 -13.93 -2.81 2.73
N GLU A 30 -13.25 -1.68 2.64
CA GLU A 30 -11.84 -1.57 2.23
C GLU A 30 -10.92 -2.11 3.33
N VAL A 31 -11.24 -1.84 4.59
CA VAL A 31 -10.52 -2.40 5.75
C VAL A 31 -10.58 -3.93 5.75
N LYS A 32 -11.72 -4.52 5.38
CA LYS A 32 -11.88 -5.97 5.28
C LYS A 32 -11.00 -6.56 4.16
N SER A 33 -10.99 -5.93 2.99
CA SER A 33 -10.17 -6.36 1.84
C SER A 33 -8.67 -6.28 2.11
N LEU A 34 -8.23 -5.20 2.76
CA LEU A 34 -6.84 -5.01 3.19
C LEU A 34 -6.39 -6.05 4.21
N ARG A 35 -7.22 -6.34 5.23
CA ARG A 35 -6.92 -7.39 6.23
C ARG A 35 -6.82 -8.78 5.62
N MET A 36 -7.56 -9.04 4.54
CA MET A 36 -7.48 -10.30 3.78
C MET A 36 -6.28 -10.37 2.83
N GLY A 37 -5.40 -9.35 2.80
CA GLY A 37 -4.22 -9.31 1.94
C GLY A 37 -4.55 -9.18 0.45
N LYS A 38 -5.81 -8.86 0.10
CA LYS A 38 -6.26 -8.64 -1.28
C LYS A 38 -6.05 -7.19 -1.68
N VAL A 39 -4.81 -6.71 -1.62
CA VAL A 39 -4.46 -5.40 -2.17
C VAL A 39 -3.44 -5.58 -3.27
N SER A 40 -3.71 -4.96 -4.41
CA SER A 40 -2.79 -4.90 -5.54
C SER A 40 -2.39 -3.44 -5.71
N LEU A 41 -1.12 -3.12 -5.42
CA LEU A 41 -0.52 -1.80 -5.66
C LEU A 41 -0.03 -1.67 -7.11
N ARG A 42 -0.64 -2.41 -8.03
CA ARG A 42 -0.26 -2.51 -9.44
C ARG A 42 -1.16 -1.56 -10.23
N GLU A 43 -0.73 -0.31 -10.37
CA GLU A 43 -1.32 0.61 -11.33
C GLU A 43 -0.68 0.39 -12.71
N SER A 44 -1.51 0.43 -13.77
CA SER A 44 -1.13 0.34 -15.18
C SER A 44 -0.57 1.65 -15.69
#